data_AF-A0A2E0K0Z0-F1
#
_entry.id   AF-A0A2E0K0Z0-F1
#
_cell.length_a   1.000
_cell.length_b   1.000
_cell.length_c   1.000
_cell.angle_alpha   90.00
_cell.angle_beta   90.00
_cell.angle_gamma   90.00
#
_symmetry.space_group_name_H-M   'P 1'
#
loop_
_entity.id
_entity.type
_entity.pdbx_description
1 polymer ?
#
loop_
_entity_poly.entity_id
_entity_poly.type
_entity_poly.pdbx_seq_one_letter_code
_entity_poly.pdbx_strand_id
1 'polypeptide(L)'
;MVSEQDFISAFQAYHDALQDPSAQIDSIRPLVNDHVEQLISKLPGAVVQNAARQRAMTELDRIEEMTKKKAEEVAEKMPAAEADNWEDSQEEQAVSPPMLFVEPESPEVGSHFSVGFSGSSGDNHAWIGVFSPGSGNGEHQGRWNYVGGSQNPGESKVAGAVTFDGLAAGEYDIRLFGDNGHDRLMTSTSMIVSPLASPEPEPEPEPEPEPEPEPEPEPEPEIELETTDMSIADVAEHLDTLKLFGEKRRFVESLSGDAFDFNLKIEKMEHTIGIGLSNDFRGGYTCIGTVDGIGVGVRIPNTMEVAVGNEIFVEAKLLEYRSVVKRFEFEHL
;
A
#
# COMPACT_ATOMS: atom_id res chain seq x y z
N MET A 1 -13.50 12.12 10.30
CA MET A 1 -14.90 12.61 10.29
C MET A 1 -15.74 11.49 9.72
N VAL A 2 -16.88 11.16 10.34
CA VAL A 2 -17.80 10.17 9.75
C VAL A 2 -18.33 10.73 8.44
N SER A 3 -18.24 9.93 7.40
CA SER A 3 -18.63 10.27 6.04
C SER A 3 -19.98 9.63 5.67
N GLU A 4 -20.62 10.14 4.64
CA GLU A 4 -21.84 9.53 4.07
C GLU A 4 -21.60 8.07 3.62
N GLN A 5 -20.37 7.75 3.23
CA GLN A 5 -19.95 6.41 2.82
C GLN A 5 -20.01 5.39 3.96
N ASP A 6 -19.78 5.83 5.21
CA ASP A 6 -19.83 4.95 6.39
C ASP A 6 -21.27 4.49 6.66
N PHE A 7 -22.25 5.38 6.48
CA PHE A 7 -23.67 5.05 6.58
C PHE A 7 -24.13 4.14 5.43
N ILE A 8 -23.69 4.42 4.20
CA ILE A 8 -24.00 3.57 3.04
C ILE A 8 -23.49 2.14 3.25
N SER A 9 -22.27 2.00 3.79
CA SER A 9 -21.67 0.70 4.06
C SER A 9 -22.44 -0.07 5.14
N ALA A 10 -22.90 0.62 6.19
CA ALA A 10 -23.74 0.03 7.23
C ALA A 10 -25.09 -0.48 6.69
N PHE A 11 -25.73 0.29 5.81
CA PHE A 11 -27.01 -0.11 5.19
C PHE A 11 -26.84 -1.23 4.16
N GLN A 12 -25.73 -1.27 3.42
CA GLN A 12 -25.40 -2.36 2.50
C GLN A 12 -25.15 -3.66 3.25
N ALA A 13 -24.38 -3.63 4.33
CA ALA A 13 -24.17 -4.80 5.18
C ALA A 13 -25.49 -5.35 5.76
N TYR A 14 -26.43 -4.46 6.13
CA TYR A 14 -27.76 -4.88 6.59
C TYR A 14 -28.60 -5.49 5.47
N HIS A 15 -28.63 -4.86 4.30
CA HIS A 15 -29.34 -5.37 3.12
C HIS A 15 -28.81 -6.76 2.72
N ASP A 16 -27.49 -6.95 2.71
CA ASP A 16 -26.86 -8.20 2.31
C ASP A 16 -27.11 -9.31 3.33
N ALA A 17 -27.08 -8.99 4.63
CA ALA A 17 -27.49 -9.92 5.67
C ALA A 17 -28.96 -10.36 5.51
N LEU A 18 -29.84 -9.47 5.06
CA LEU A 18 -31.25 -9.78 4.80
C LEU A 18 -31.52 -10.51 3.47
N GLN A 19 -30.54 -10.63 2.57
CA GLN A 19 -30.67 -11.52 1.41
C GLN A 19 -30.50 -13.00 1.79
N ASP A 20 -29.96 -13.30 2.98
CA ASP A 20 -29.87 -14.66 3.49
C ASP A 20 -31.26 -15.13 3.97
N PRO A 21 -31.82 -16.23 3.42
CA PRO A 21 -33.11 -16.77 3.84
C PRO A 21 -33.17 -17.19 5.32
N SER A 22 -32.02 -17.38 5.97
CA SER A 22 -31.89 -17.75 7.38
C SER A 22 -31.79 -16.55 8.33
N ALA A 23 -31.65 -15.34 7.80
CA ALA A 23 -31.51 -14.12 8.59
C ALA A 23 -32.80 -13.76 9.31
N GLN A 24 -32.75 -13.75 10.64
CA GLN A 24 -33.85 -13.25 11.46
C GLN A 24 -33.71 -11.72 11.62
N ILE A 25 -34.64 -10.97 11.00
CA ILE A 25 -34.73 -9.50 11.11
C ILE A 25 -34.65 -9.05 12.57
N ASP A 26 -35.38 -9.75 13.46
CA ASP A 26 -35.43 -9.44 14.90
C ASP A 26 -34.08 -9.59 15.62
N SER A 27 -33.19 -10.45 15.10
CA SER A 27 -31.86 -10.68 15.68
C SER A 27 -30.80 -9.72 15.12
N ILE A 28 -30.94 -9.29 13.87
CA ILE A 28 -29.93 -8.46 13.18
C ILE A 28 -30.22 -6.96 13.36
N ARG A 29 -31.49 -6.55 13.39
CA ARG A 29 -31.88 -5.15 13.54
C ARG A 29 -31.29 -4.46 14.77
N PRO A 30 -31.19 -5.09 15.97
CA PRO A 30 -30.55 -4.48 17.12
C PRO A 30 -29.05 -4.17 16.92
N LEU A 31 -28.32 -5.05 16.23
CA LEU A 31 -26.88 -4.89 15.96
C LEU A 31 -26.61 -3.74 15.00
N VAL A 32 -27.44 -3.62 13.96
CA VAL A 32 -27.34 -2.53 12.98
C VAL A 32 -27.76 -1.20 13.60
N ASN A 33 -28.78 -1.19 14.46
CA ASN A 33 -29.16 0.00 15.21
C ASN A 33 -28.00 0.50 16.09
N ASP A 34 -27.30 -0.39 16.81
CA ASP A 34 -26.14 0.00 17.63
C ASP A 34 -25.03 0.63 16.76
N HIS A 35 -24.69 -0.01 15.64
CA HIS A 35 -23.67 0.51 14.73
C HIS A 35 -24.03 1.88 14.13
N VAL A 36 -25.29 2.06 13.72
CA VAL A 36 -25.81 3.33 13.21
C VAL A 36 -25.78 4.42 14.28
N GLU A 37 -26.13 4.12 15.53
CA GLU A 37 -26.04 5.06 16.65
C GLU A 37 -24.59 5.47 16.95
N GLN A 38 -23.64 4.53 16.85
CA GLN A 38 -22.22 4.84 16.96
C GLN A 38 -21.76 5.83 15.88
N LEU A 39 -22.21 5.67 14.62
CA LEU A 39 -21.92 6.62 13.54
C LEU A 39 -22.58 7.99 13.78
N ILE A 40 -23.83 8.01 14.24
CA ILE A 40 -24.56 9.25 14.56
C ILE A 40 -23.86 10.03 15.68
N SER A 41 -23.38 9.35 16.73
CA SER A 41 -22.70 10.00 17.87
C SER A 41 -21.48 10.83 17.46
N LYS A 42 -20.85 10.48 16.33
CA LYS A 42 -19.66 11.15 15.78
C LYS A 42 -19.99 12.35 14.88
N LEU A 43 -21.27 12.60 14.57
CA LEU A 43 -21.71 13.76 13.79
C LEU A 43 -21.77 15.04 14.64
N PRO A 44 -21.51 16.23 14.06
CA PRO A 44 -21.48 17.48 14.81
C PRO A 44 -22.89 18.01 15.12
N GLY A 45 -23.20 18.16 16.42
CA GLY A 45 -24.36 18.88 16.91
C GLY A 45 -25.65 18.05 16.99
N ALA A 46 -26.40 18.21 18.09
CA ALA A 46 -27.58 17.40 18.39
C ALA A 46 -28.70 17.50 17.35
N VAL A 47 -28.83 18.64 16.65
CA VAL A 47 -29.83 18.83 15.59
C VAL A 47 -29.51 17.95 14.37
N VAL A 48 -28.24 17.87 13.97
CA VAL A 48 -27.78 17.03 12.86
C VAL A 48 -27.86 15.56 13.24
N GLN A 49 -27.48 15.22 14.47
CA GLN A 49 -27.59 13.86 15.00
C GLN A 49 -29.05 13.35 15.02
N ASN A 50 -29.99 14.18 15.49
CA ASN A 50 -31.41 13.81 15.50
C ASN A 50 -31.99 13.66 14.09
N ALA A 51 -31.61 14.53 13.15
CA ALA A 51 -32.04 14.41 11.75
C ALA A 51 -31.43 13.17 11.08
N ALA A 52 -30.17 12.85 11.36
CA ALA A 52 -29.50 11.65 10.85
C ALA A 52 -30.14 10.37 11.40
N ARG A 53 -30.45 10.34 12.71
CA ARG A 53 -31.15 9.22 13.36
C ARG A 53 -32.50 8.92 12.73
N GLN A 54 -33.33 9.94 12.52
CA GLN A 54 -34.64 9.76 11.89
C GLN A 54 -34.52 9.18 10.47
N ARG A 55 -33.60 9.73 9.67
CA ARG A 55 -33.37 9.25 8.30
C ARG A 55 -32.85 7.81 8.27
N ALA A 56 -31.89 7.49 9.13
CA ALA A 56 -31.32 6.15 9.20
C ALA A 56 -32.37 5.11 9.62
N MET A 57 -33.20 5.41 10.62
CA MET A 57 -34.25 4.50 11.06
C MET A 57 -35.30 4.27 9.95
N THR A 58 -35.70 5.33 9.24
CA THR A 58 -36.64 5.23 8.12
C THR A 58 -36.07 4.41 6.95
N GLU A 59 -34.79 4.53 6.63
CA GLU A 59 -34.18 3.72 5.57
C GLU A 59 -34.05 2.25 5.96
N LEU A 60 -33.73 1.93 7.21
CA LEU A 60 -33.72 0.55 7.69
C LEU A 60 -35.11 -0.11 7.60
N ASP A 61 -36.18 0.61 7.97
CA ASP A 61 -37.56 0.12 7.86
C ASP A 61 -37.95 -0.13 6.39
N ARG A 62 -37.49 0.74 5.49
CA ARG A 62 -37.71 0.61 4.05
C ARG A 62 -36.99 -0.62 3.47
N ILE A 63 -35.76 -0.90 3.92
CA ILE A 63 -34.98 -2.07 3.50
C ILE A 63 -35.71 -3.37 3.92
N GLU A 64 -36.24 -3.41 5.14
CA GLU A 64 -37.02 -4.56 5.63
C GLU A 64 -38.30 -4.77 4.81
N GLU A 65 -39.05 -3.71 4.52
CA GLU A 65 -40.29 -3.78 3.73
C GLU A 65 -40.01 -4.27 2.30
N MET A 66 -38.96 -3.77 1.65
CA MET A 66 -38.56 -4.22 0.31
C MET A 66 -38.13 -5.69 0.31
N THR A 67 -37.43 -6.14 1.35
CA THR A 67 -37.00 -7.53 1.48
C THR A 67 -38.18 -8.46 1.70
N LYS A 68 -39.11 -8.09 2.59
CA LYS A 68 -40.33 -8.85 2.84
C LYS A 68 -41.20 -8.98 1.58
N LYS A 69 -41.39 -7.88 0.86
CA LYS A 69 -42.15 -7.88 -0.40
C LYS A 69 -41.49 -8.72 -1.49
N LYS A 70 -40.15 -8.68 -1.59
CA LYS A 70 -39.39 -9.50 -2.54
C LYS A 70 -39.48 -10.99 -2.19
N ALA A 71 -39.44 -11.34 -0.90
CA ALA A 71 -39.64 -12.71 -0.43
C ALA A 71 -41.05 -13.23 -0.74
N GLU A 72 -42.09 -12.40 -0.57
CA GLU A 72 -43.47 -12.72 -0.94
C GLU A 72 -43.63 -12.93 -2.47
N GLU A 73 -43.02 -12.09 -3.31
CA GLU A 73 -43.07 -12.23 -4.78
C GLU A 73 -42.31 -13.47 -5.28
N VAL A 74 -41.20 -13.84 -4.62
CA VAL A 74 -40.44 -15.06 -4.93
C VAL A 74 -41.25 -16.30 -4.54
N ALA A 75 -41.97 -16.27 -3.41
CA ALA A 75 -42.87 -17.34 -2.99
C ALA A 75 -44.06 -17.53 -3.96
N GLU A 76 -44.57 -16.45 -4.56
CA GLU A 76 -45.68 -16.50 -5.54
C GLU A 76 -45.25 -17.08 -6.92
N LYS A 77 -43.95 -17.02 -7.26
CA LYS A 77 -43.40 -17.45 -8.56
C LYS A 77 -42.89 -18.90 -8.62
N MET A 78 -42.91 -19.65 -7.51
CA MET A 78 -42.51 -21.07 -7.50
C MET A 78 -43.72 -21.98 -7.82
N PRO A 79 -43.64 -22.92 -8.78
CA PRO A 79 -44.74 -23.83 -9.06
C PRO A 79 -44.94 -24.79 -7.87
N ALA A 80 -46.19 -24.89 -7.41
CA ALA A 80 -46.61 -25.82 -6.38
C ALA A 80 -46.33 -27.27 -6.82
N ALA A 81 -45.30 -27.89 -6.23
CA ALA A 81 -45.17 -29.34 -6.25
C ALA A 81 -46.27 -29.90 -5.34
N GLU A 82 -47.07 -30.79 -5.93
CA GLU A 82 -48.37 -31.25 -5.47
C GLU A 82 -48.37 -31.75 -4.02
N ALA A 83 -49.29 -31.17 -3.25
CA ALA A 83 -49.77 -31.71 -1.99
C ALA A 83 -50.55 -32.99 -2.25
N ASP A 84 -50.08 -34.10 -1.71
CA ASP A 84 -51.00 -35.16 -1.30
C ASP A 84 -50.57 -35.73 0.05
N ASN A 85 -51.55 -35.78 0.94
CA ASN A 85 -51.52 -36.34 2.30
C ASN A 85 -51.02 -35.44 3.46
N TRP A 86 -51.89 -34.51 3.87
CA TRP A 86 -51.87 -33.96 5.23
C TRP A 86 -52.78 -34.79 6.14
N GLU A 87 -52.19 -35.66 6.96
CA GLU A 87 -52.77 -36.00 8.26
C GLU A 87 -51.63 -36.36 9.22
N ASP A 88 -51.53 -35.54 10.26
CA ASP A 88 -50.73 -35.67 11.50
C ASP A 88 -49.40 -34.87 11.60
N SER A 89 -49.57 -33.66 12.10
CA SER A 89 -48.71 -32.94 13.06
C SER A 89 -47.28 -33.47 13.31
N GLN A 90 -46.28 -32.86 12.66
CA GLN A 90 -44.97 -32.52 13.26
C GLN A 90 -44.17 -31.57 12.35
N GLU A 91 -43.48 -30.61 12.95
CA GLU A 91 -42.67 -29.57 12.29
C GLU A 91 -41.53 -30.18 11.44
N GLU A 92 -41.70 -30.30 10.13
CA GLU A 92 -40.58 -30.58 9.22
C GLU A 92 -39.85 -29.27 8.88
N GLN A 93 -38.80 -29.01 9.64
CA GLN A 93 -37.82 -27.96 9.40
C GLN A 93 -37.17 -28.17 8.02
N ALA A 94 -37.21 -27.15 7.17
CA ALA A 94 -36.51 -27.14 5.89
C ALA A 94 -34.99 -27.34 6.14
N VAL A 95 -34.48 -28.53 5.82
CA VAL A 95 -33.07 -28.88 5.96
C VAL A 95 -32.25 -28.17 4.88
N SER A 96 -31.59 -27.07 5.25
CA SER A 96 -30.49 -26.52 4.48
C SER A 96 -29.34 -27.54 4.42
N PRO A 97 -28.61 -27.66 3.30
CA PRO A 97 -27.51 -28.61 3.18
C PRO A 97 -26.43 -28.31 4.23
N PRO A 98 -25.81 -29.34 4.84
CA PRO A 98 -24.83 -29.14 5.89
C PRO A 98 -23.59 -28.40 5.37
N MET A 99 -23.19 -27.32 6.06
CA MET A 99 -22.05 -26.49 5.70
C MET A 99 -21.12 -26.29 6.89
N LEU A 100 -19.82 -26.16 6.60
CA LEU A 100 -18.77 -25.78 7.55
C LEU A 100 -17.92 -24.65 6.99
N PHE A 101 -17.54 -23.69 7.83
CA PHE A 101 -16.56 -22.65 7.53
C PHE A 101 -15.71 -22.34 8.76
N VAL A 102 -14.55 -21.72 8.55
CA VAL A 102 -13.55 -21.44 9.58
C VAL A 102 -13.31 -19.95 9.66
N GLU A 103 -13.27 -19.40 10.88
CA GLU A 103 -12.98 -18.00 11.14
C GLU A 103 -11.85 -17.86 12.19
N PRO A 104 -10.73 -17.18 11.84
CA PRO A 104 -10.38 -16.72 10.49
C PRO A 104 -10.12 -17.89 9.52
N GLU A 105 -10.20 -17.65 8.20
CA GLU A 105 -9.99 -18.68 7.16
C GLU A 105 -8.58 -19.32 7.22
N SER A 106 -7.59 -18.53 7.64
CA SER A 106 -6.21 -18.97 7.91
C SER A 106 -5.76 -18.49 9.29
N PRO A 107 -6.05 -19.25 10.36
CA PRO A 107 -5.62 -18.88 11.71
C PRO A 107 -4.10 -18.95 11.86
N GLU A 108 -3.56 -18.07 12.68
CA GLU A 108 -2.15 -18.10 13.06
C GLU A 108 -1.88 -19.26 14.03
N VAL A 109 -0.66 -19.80 13.99
CA VAL A 109 -0.23 -20.85 14.92
C VAL A 109 -0.44 -20.40 16.37
N GLY A 110 -1.10 -21.26 17.15
CA GLY A 110 -1.41 -21.00 18.57
C GLY A 110 -2.59 -20.06 18.84
N SER A 111 -3.18 -19.43 17.81
CA SER A 111 -4.37 -18.58 17.97
C SER A 111 -5.66 -19.40 17.96
N HIS A 112 -6.63 -19.03 18.80
CA HIS A 112 -7.96 -19.64 18.79
C HIS A 112 -8.65 -19.36 17.45
N PHE A 113 -9.50 -20.30 17.03
CA PHE A 113 -10.31 -20.16 15.81
C PHE A 113 -11.71 -20.72 16.06
N SER A 114 -12.68 -20.28 15.26
CA SER A 114 -14.06 -20.73 15.34
C SER A 114 -14.46 -21.48 14.08
N VAL A 115 -15.23 -22.54 14.26
CA VAL A 115 -15.85 -23.31 13.17
C VAL A 115 -17.33 -23.02 13.16
N GLY A 116 -17.79 -22.30 12.14
CA GLY A 116 -19.21 -22.11 11.88
C GLY A 116 -19.80 -23.34 11.18
N PHE A 117 -21.02 -23.71 11.57
CA PHE A 117 -21.74 -24.85 11.00
C PHE A 117 -23.22 -24.54 10.79
N SER A 118 -23.83 -25.16 9.79
CA SER A 118 -25.27 -25.20 9.56
C SER A 118 -25.68 -26.56 9.01
N GLY A 119 -26.99 -26.89 9.08
CA GLY A 119 -27.52 -28.18 8.64
C GLY A 119 -27.04 -29.37 9.48
N SER A 120 -26.66 -29.15 10.74
CA SER A 120 -26.41 -30.23 11.70
C SER A 120 -27.69 -31.03 11.95
N SER A 121 -27.54 -32.27 12.42
CA SER A 121 -28.63 -33.24 12.59
C SER A 121 -29.69 -32.87 13.64
N GLY A 122 -29.42 -31.86 14.47
CA GLY A 122 -30.24 -31.52 15.64
C GLY A 122 -30.03 -32.49 16.81
N ASP A 123 -29.15 -33.49 16.69
CA ASP A 123 -28.74 -34.34 17.81
C ASP A 123 -27.87 -33.53 18.77
N ASN A 124 -28.11 -33.65 20.08
CA ASN A 124 -27.29 -32.98 21.10
C ASN A 124 -25.89 -33.61 21.28
N HIS A 125 -25.65 -34.76 20.64
CA HIS A 125 -24.34 -35.38 20.50
C HIS A 125 -23.72 -35.18 19.11
N ALA A 126 -24.30 -34.35 18.24
CA ALA A 126 -23.61 -33.94 17.02
C ALA A 126 -22.33 -33.19 17.39
N TRP A 127 -21.23 -33.45 16.68
CA TRP A 127 -19.92 -32.93 17.07
C TRP A 127 -19.06 -32.56 15.88
N ILE A 128 -18.14 -31.64 16.13
CA ILE A 128 -17.14 -31.17 15.17
C ILE A 128 -15.77 -31.61 15.68
N GLY A 129 -14.97 -32.20 14.78
CA GLY A 129 -13.60 -32.62 15.06
C GLY A 129 -12.59 -32.00 14.11
N VAL A 130 -11.37 -31.85 14.59
CA VAL A 130 -10.22 -31.32 13.84
C VAL A 130 -9.17 -32.41 13.67
N PHE A 131 -8.90 -32.75 12.41
CA PHE A 131 -8.14 -33.92 11.98
C PHE A 131 -6.89 -33.51 11.23
N SER A 132 -5.88 -34.39 11.26
CA SER A 132 -4.77 -34.27 10.32
C SER A 132 -5.23 -34.75 8.94
N PRO A 133 -4.70 -34.20 7.84
CA PRO A 133 -5.12 -34.57 6.49
C PRO A 133 -5.00 -36.08 6.28
N GLY A 134 -6.08 -36.70 5.80
CA GLY A 134 -6.12 -38.14 5.53
C GLY A 134 -6.24 -39.05 6.76
N SER A 135 -6.33 -38.51 7.98
CA SER A 135 -6.55 -39.34 9.18
C SER A 135 -7.98 -39.89 9.24
N GLY A 136 -8.16 -41.01 9.94
CA GLY A 136 -9.48 -41.62 10.13
C GLY A 136 -10.42 -40.75 10.98
N ASN A 137 -11.74 -40.98 10.88
CA ASN A 137 -12.76 -40.19 11.60
C ASN A 137 -12.70 -40.33 13.14
N GLY A 138 -11.95 -41.30 13.67
CA GLY A 138 -11.67 -41.42 15.12
C GLY A 138 -10.33 -40.83 15.56
N GLU A 139 -9.53 -40.28 14.65
CA GLU A 139 -8.16 -39.84 14.91
C GLU A 139 -8.06 -38.32 15.12
N HIS A 140 -9.05 -37.72 15.79
CA HIS A 140 -9.11 -36.28 16.08
C HIS A 140 -8.13 -35.84 17.19
N GLN A 141 -7.41 -36.77 17.84
CA GLN A 141 -6.39 -36.49 18.86
C GLN A 141 -6.90 -35.59 20.01
N GLY A 142 -8.16 -35.75 20.42
CA GLY A 142 -8.78 -34.94 21.46
C GLY A 142 -9.27 -33.55 21.01
N ARG A 143 -9.05 -33.15 19.76
CA ARG A 143 -9.52 -31.88 19.19
C ARG A 143 -10.94 -32.00 18.65
N TRP A 144 -11.90 -32.04 19.55
CA TRP A 144 -13.31 -32.14 19.19
C TRP A 144 -14.19 -31.45 20.23
N ASN A 145 -15.36 -31.00 19.81
CA ASN A 145 -16.39 -30.41 20.65
C ASN A 145 -17.77 -30.78 20.08
N TYR A 146 -18.77 -30.97 20.93
CA TYR A 146 -20.15 -31.01 20.46
C TYR A 146 -20.53 -29.68 19.81
N VAL A 147 -21.54 -29.69 18.95
CA VAL A 147 -22.10 -28.48 18.32
C VAL A 147 -22.54 -27.41 19.33
N GLY A 148 -22.75 -27.81 20.59
CA GLY A 148 -22.97 -26.92 21.74
C GLY A 148 -21.75 -26.11 22.18
N GLY A 149 -20.55 -26.39 21.66
CA GLY A 149 -19.32 -25.66 21.93
C GLY A 149 -18.44 -26.23 23.06
N SER A 150 -18.75 -27.44 23.56
CA SER A 150 -17.98 -28.07 24.63
C SER A 150 -17.92 -29.59 24.47
N GLN A 151 -17.03 -30.25 25.21
CA GLN A 151 -16.98 -31.71 25.30
C GLN A 151 -18.04 -32.32 26.21
N ASN A 152 -18.87 -31.48 26.86
CA ASN A 152 -20.07 -31.92 27.55
C ASN A 152 -21.27 -31.76 26.60
N PRO A 153 -22.18 -32.74 26.55
CA PRO A 153 -23.40 -32.63 25.74
C PRO A 153 -24.20 -31.39 26.16
N GLY A 154 -24.53 -30.56 25.17
CA GLY A 154 -25.23 -29.29 25.37
C GLY A 154 -26.64 -29.32 24.77
N GLU A 155 -27.15 -28.14 24.45
CA GLU A 155 -28.39 -28.02 23.68
C GLU A 155 -28.21 -28.49 22.24
N SER A 156 -29.25 -29.12 21.69
CA SER A 156 -29.35 -29.45 20.28
C SER A 156 -29.25 -28.20 19.42
N LYS A 157 -28.29 -28.18 18.49
CA LYS A 157 -28.10 -27.07 17.54
C LYS A 157 -28.03 -27.61 16.12
N VAL A 158 -28.83 -27.01 15.25
CA VAL A 158 -28.81 -27.27 13.79
C VAL A 158 -27.86 -26.31 13.07
N ALA A 159 -27.51 -25.17 13.69
CA ALA A 159 -26.51 -24.22 13.23
C ALA A 159 -25.86 -23.48 14.41
N GLY A 160 -24.68 -22.92 14.20
CA GLY A 160 -23.95 -22.16 15.21
C GLY A 160 -22.46 -22.08 14.92
N ALA A 161 -21.66 -21.76 15.94
CA ALA A 161 -20.20 -21.78 15.86
C ALA A 161 -19.60 -22.44 17.10
N VAL A 162 -18.47 -23.12 16.91
CA VAL A 162 -17.70 -23.80 17.95
C VAL A 162 -16.26 -23.28 17.94
N THR A 163 -15.77 -22.78 19.07
CA THR A 163 -14.40 -22.30 19.20
C THR A 163 -13.46 -23.42 19.62
N PHE A 164 -12.26 -23.43 19.05
CA PHE A 164 -11.18 -24.36 19.34
C PHE A 164 -9.93 -23.61 19.80
N ASP A 165 -9.13 -24.29 20.62
CA ASP A 165 -7.79 -23.83 20.99
C ASP A 165 -6.87 -23.80 19.77
N GLY A 166 -5.80 -23.00 19.87
CA GLY A 166 -4.84 -22.87 18.80
C GLY A 166 -4.09 -24.15 18.46
N LEU A 167 -3.76 -24.28 17.17
CA LEU A 167 -3.10 -25.44 16.59
C LEU A 167 -1.66 -25.12 16.20
N ALA A 168 -0.85 -26.16 16.02
CA ALA A 168 0.44 -26.04 15.38
C ALA A 168 0.29 -25.66 13.89
N ALA A 169 1.29 -25.00 13.30
CA ALA A 169 1.29 -24.69 11.87
C ALA A 169 1.17 -25.97 11.04
N GLY A 170 0.32 -25.96 10.01
CA GLY A 170 0.04 -27.12 9.17
C GLY A 170 -1.36 -27.13 8.57
N GLU A 171 -1.65 -28.17 7.79
CA GLU A 171 -2.96 -28.40 7.19
C GLU A 171 -3.84 -29.25 8.10
N TYR A 172 -5.15 -28.99 8.10
CA TYR A 172 -6.13 -29.71 8.91
C TYR A 172 -7.45 -29.92 8.15
N ASP A 173 -8.11 -31.04 8.44
CA ASP A 173 -9.48 -31.34 8.01
C ASP A 173 -10.44 -31.11 9.18
N ILE A 174 -11.53 -30.39 8.94
CA ILE A 174 -12.61 -30.18 9.90
C ILE A 174 -13.81 -30.96 9.42
N ARG A 175 -14.42 -31.74 10.32
CA ARG A 175 -15.51 -32.66 9.98
C ARG A 175 -16.65 -32.51 10.98
N LEU A 176 -17.88 -32.48 10.47
CA LEU A 176 -19.12 -32.47 11.26
C LEU A 176 -19.76 -33.86 11.21
N PHE A 177 -20.04 -34.40 12.39
CA PHE A 177 -20.72 -35.68 12.55
C PHE A 177 -22.11 -35.47 13.14
N GLY A 178 -23.08 -36.21 12.61
CA GLY A 178 -24.50 -36.03 12.95
C GLY A 178 -24.94 -36.75 14.22
N ASP A 179 -24.07 -37.51 14.88
CA ASP A 179 -24.35 -38.24 16.12
C ASP A 179 -23.04 -38.48 16.88
N ASN A 180 -23.11 -39.18 18.02
CA ASN A 180 -21.93 -39.50 18.84
C ASN A 180 -20.93 -40.48 18.18
N GLY A 181 -21.25 -41.00 16.99
CA GLY A 181 -20.42 -41.93 16.22
C GLY A 181 -19.49 -41.22 15.24
N HIS A 182 -18.65 -42.02 14.57
CA HIS A 182 -17.65 -41.53 13.62
C HIS A 182 -18.02 -41.85 12.16
N ASP A 183 -19.14 -42.55 11.95
CA ASP A 183 -19.57 -43.04 10.63
C ASP A 183 -20.53 -42.07 9.93
N ARG A 184 -21.29 -41.29 10.71
CA ARG A 184 -22.28 -40.33 10.19
C ARG A 184 -21.65 -38.96 9.90
N LEU A 185 -20.76 -38.92 8.92
CA LEU A 185 -20.19 -37.66 8.43
C LEU A 185 -21.25 -36.86 7.67
N MET A 186 -21.54 -35.65 8.14
CA MET A 186 -22.50 -34.73 7.53
C MET A 186 -21.83 -33.88 6.44
N THR A 187 -20.68 -33.27 6.77
CA THR A 187 -19.89 -32.44 5.84
C THR A 187 -18.48 -32.24 6.39
N SER A 188 -17.55 -31.75 5.55
CA SER A 188 -16.16 -31.48 5.91
C SER A 188 -15.57 -30.32 5.12
N THR A 189 -14.60 -29.63 5.70
CA THR A 189 -13.82 -28.56 5.05
C THR A 189 -12.35 -28.64 5.48
N SER A 190 -11.43 -28.06 4.71
CA SER A 190 -10.00 -28.03 5.01
C SER A 190 -9.56 -26.62 5.39
N MET A 191 -8.56 -26.49 6.27
CA MET A 191 -7.94 -25.22 6.62
C MET A 191 -6.41 -25.34 6.74
N ILE A 192 -5.74 -24.19 6.66
CA ILE A 192 -4.28 -24.09 6.84
C ILE A 192 -4.00 -23.14 8.01
N VAL A 193 -3.23 -23.62 8.98
CA VAL A 193 -2.73 -22.82 10.10
C VAL A 193 -1.38 -22.26 9.70
N SER A 194 -1.31 -20.94 9.56
CA SER A 194 -0.11 -20.25 9.11
C SER A 194 0.94 -20.21 10.22
N PRO A 195 2.23 -20.44 9.92
CA PRO A 195 3.29 -20.22 10.89
C PRO A 195 3.34 -18.74 11.26
N LEU A 196 3.71 -18.44 12.51
CA LEU A 196 4.03 -17.07 12.90
C LEU A 196 5.09 -16.57 11.93
N ALA A 197 4.81 -15.46 11.25
CA ALA A 197 5.85 -14.72 10.57
C ALA A 197 6.94 -14.49 11.61
N SER A 198 8.17 -14.95 11.34
CA SER A 198 9.31 -14.51 12.14
C SER A 198 9.22 -12.99 12.21
N PRO A 199 9.42 -12.35 13.37
CA PRO A 199 9.52 -10.90 13.38
C PRO A 199 10.53 -10.54 12.31
N GLU A 200 10.13 -9.68 11.36
CA GLU A 200 11.11 -9.00 10.53
C GLU A 200 12.14 -8.40 11.50
N PRO A 201 13.44 -8.43 11.17
CA PRO A 201 14.41 -7.74 11.99
C PRO A 201 13.87 -6.33 12.21
N GLU A 202 13.78 -5.92 13.49
CA GLU A 202 13.39 -4.54 13.81
C GLU A 202 14.18 -3.63 12.86
N PRO A 203 13.53 -2.66 12.20
CA PRO A 203 14.27 -1.70 11.41
C PRO A 203 15.40 -1.21 12.30
N GLU A 204 16.64 -1.33 11.82
CA GLU A 204 17.77 -0.73 12.53
C GLU A 204 17.32 0.67 12.93
N PRO A 205 17.53 1.07 14.20
CA PRO A 205 17.07 2.37 14.66
C PRO A 205 17.48 3.37 13.60
N GLU A 206 16.48 4.10 13.04
CA GLU A 206 16.78 5.18 12.13
C GLU A 206 17.91 5.96 12.79
N PRO A 207 19.02 6.23 12.06
CA PRO A 207 20.12 6.99 12.64
C PRO A 207 19.48 8.19 13.31
N GLU A 208 19.74 8.38 14.62
CA GLU A 208 19.23 9.53 15.35
C GLU A 208 19.41 10.73 14.42
N PRO A 209 18.36 11.54 14.20
CA PRO A 209 18.47 12.68 13.31
C PRO A 209 19.76 13.38 13.69
N GLU A 210 20.70 13.43 12.74
CA GLU A 210 21.94 14.19 12.94
C GLU A 210 21.48 15.51 13.55
N PRO A 211 22.10 15.95 14.66
CA PRO A 211 21.69 17.17 15.32
C PRO A 211 21.47 18.20 14.23
N GLU A 212 20.27 18.81 14.20
CA GLU A 212 19.96 19.86 13.23
C GLU A 212 21.22 20.71 13.15
N PRO A 213 21.81 20.87 11.94
CA PRO A 213 23.06 21.59 11.81
C PRO A 213 22.89 22.86 12.64
N GLU A 214 23.79 23.06 13.62
CA GLU A 214 23.83 24.33 14.34
C GLU A 214 23.64 25.39 13.29
N PRO A 215 22.68 26.33 13.48
CA PRO A 215 22.31 27.29 12.44
C PRO A 215 23.60 27.75 11.82
N GLU A 216 23.77 27.45 10.52
CA GLU A 216 24.97 27.84 9.79
C GLU A 216 25.24 29.28 10.22
N PRO A 217 26.47 29.60 10.67
CA PRO A 217 26.77 30.95 11.11
C PRO A 217 26.16 31.88 10.08
N GLU A 218 25.32 32.82 10.53
CA GLU A 218 24.69 33.83 9.67
C GLU A 218 25.74 34.19 8.62
N PRO A 219 25.43 34.05 7.31
CA PRO A 219 26.43 34.17 6.27
C PRO A 219 27.30 35.36 6.63
N GLU A 220 28.59 35.08 6.89
CA GLU A 220 29.57 36.15 6.97
C GLU A 220 29.28 37.01 5.74
N PRO A 221 29.10 38.33 5.94
CA PRO A 221 28.50 39.21 4.94
C PRO A 221 29.01 38.78 3.58
N GLU A 222 28.08 38.32 2.72
CA GLU A 222 28.38 38.06 1.33
C GLU A 222 29.25 39.24 0.91
N ILE A 223 30.51 38.97 0.61
CA ILE A 223 31.26 39.91 -0.18
C ILE A 223 30.47 39.88 -1.48
N GLU A 224 29.56 40.84 -1.62
CA GLU A 224 29.09 41.36 -2.89
C GLU A 224 30.38 41.82 -3.59
N LEU A 225 31.16 40.85 -4.09
CA LEU A 225 32.09 41.07 -5.16
C LEU A 225 31.15 41.45 -6.29
N GLU A 226 31.09 42.75 -6.55
CA GLU A 226 30.54 43.31 -7.76
C GLU A 226 30.88 42.34 -8.90
N THR A 227 29.85 41.70 -9.46
CA THR A 227 29.96 40.69 -10.52
C THR A 227 30.33 41.36 -11.84
N THR A 228 31.48 42.00 -11.84
CA THR A 228 32.12 42.64 -12.98
C THR A 228 33.61 42.49 -12.72
N ASP A 229 34.26 41.61 -13.49
CA ASP A 229 35.72 41.53 -13.67
C ASP A 229 36.49 40.47 -12.87
N MET A 230 35.93 39.27 -12.61
CA MET A 230 36.78 38.12 -12.25
C MET A 230 37.55 37.64 -13.49
N SER A 231 38.86 37.86 -13.51
CA SER A 231 39.72 37.43 -14.62
C SER A 231 40.01 35.91 -14.54
N ILE A 232 40.41 35.31 -15.66
CA ILE A 232 40.85 33.90 -15.70
C ILE A 232 42.01 33.66 -14.70
N ALA A 233 42.85 34.67 -14.46
CA ALA A 233 43.95 34.58 -13.51
C ALA A 233 43.49 34.43 -12.06
N ASP A 234 42.46 35.18 -11.65
CA ASP A 234 41.91 35.11 -10.30
C ASP A 234 41.27 33.74 -10.04
N VAL A 235 40.55 33.21 -11.05
CA VAL A 235 39.97 31.86 -11.02
C VAL A 235 41.07 30.80 -10.88
N ALA A 236 42.17 30.94 -11.62
CA ALA A 236 43.29 30.01 -11.55
C ALA A 236 44.00 30.04 -10.19
N GLU A 237 44.23 31.22 -9.62
CA GLU A 237 44.84 31.37 -8.30
C GLU A 237 43.97 30.74 -7.22
N HIS A 238 42.66 31.00 -7.24
CA HIS A 238 41.72 30.40 -6.29
C HIS A 238 41.72 28.87 -6.41
N LEU A 239 41.69 28.33 -7.63
CA LEU A 239 41.77 26.89 -7.86
C LEU A 239 43.06 26.25 -7.33
N ASP A 240 44.18 26.97 -7.27
CA ASP A 240 45.44 26.48 -6.69
C ASP A 240 45.41 26.47 -5.15
N THR A 241 44.61 27.33 -4.51
CA THR A 241 44.41 27.30 -3.05
C THR A 241 43.59 26.08 -2.60
N LEU A 242 42.68 25.60 -3.46
CA LEU A 242 41.82 24.46 -3.19
C LEU A 242 42.62 23.15 -3.25
N LYS A 243 42.45 22.29 -2.24
CA LYS A 243 43.19 21.03 -2.13
C LYS A 243 42.37 19.83 -2.58
N LEU A 244 41.05 19.87 -2.43
CA LEU A 244 40.18 18.76 -2.76
C LEU A 244 39.63 18.88 -4.19
N PHE A 245 39.59 17.76 -4.91
CA PHE A 245 39.00 17.71 -6.26
C PHE A 245 37.52 18.11 -6.28
N GLY A 246 36.78 17.81 -5.21
CA GLY A 246 35.36 18.18 -5.08
C GLY A 246 35.15 19.69 -4.97
N GLU A 247 36.01 20.39 -4.21
CA GLU A 247 35.97 21.85 -4.05
C GLU A 247 36.26 22.56 -5.38
N LYS A 248 37.31 22.12 -6.09
CA LYS A 248 37.65 22.66 -7.42
C LYS A 248 36.50 22.51 -8.41
N ARG A 249 35.81 21.36 -8.40
CA ARG A 249 34.67 21.12 -9.28
C ARG A 249 33.51 22.06 -8.95
N ARG A 250 33.14 22.17 -7.67
CA ARG A 250 32.05 23.06 -7.22
C ARG A 250 32.32 24.52 -7.56
N PHE A 251 33.55 24.98 -7.39
CA PHE A 251 33.94 26.34 -7.74
C PHE A 251 33.87 26.61 -9.25
N VAL A 252 34.26 25.66 -10.09
CA VAL A 252 34.11 25.81 -11.56
C VAL A 252 32.63 25.77 -11.96
N GLU A 253 31.83 24.91 -11.34
CA GLU A 253 30.38 24.84 -11.56
C GLU A 253 29.67 26.15 -11.19
N SER A 254 30.08 26.81 -10.10
CA SER A 254 29.49 28.09 -9.70
C SER A 254 29.74 29.20 -10.73
N LEU A 255 30.83 29.12 -11.49
CA LEU A 255 31.20 30.08 -12.53
C LEU A 255 30.62 29.74 -13.92
N SER A 256 29.91 28.61 -14.07
CA SER A 256 29.37 28.19 -15.38
C SER A 256 28.28 29.11 -15.94
N GLY A 257 27.66 29.91 -15.07
CA GLY A 257 26.68 30.93 -15.45
C GLY A 257 27.29 32.22 -15.98
N ASP A 258 28.56 32.48 -15.64
CA ASP A 258 29.24 33.76 -15.90
C ASP A 258 29.85 33.80 -17.30
N ALA A 259 29.79 34.98 -17.91
CA ALA A 259 30.47 35.27 -19.16
C ALA A 259 31.86 35.83 -18.87
N PHE A 260 32.86 35.26 -19.53
CA PHE A 260 34.25 35.71 -19.48
C PHE A 260 34.63 36.30 -20.82
N ASP A 261 35.24 37.48 -20.80
CA ASP A 261 35.78 38.12 -21.98
C ASP A 261 37.31 38.23 -21.92
N PHE A 262 37.97 37.82 -22.99
CA PHE A 262 39.44 37.81 -23.04
C PHE A 262 39.96 37.78 -24.48
N ASN A 263 41.22 38.20 -24.64
CA ASN A 263 41.94 38.04 -25.90
C ASN A 263 42.67 36.70 -25.90
N LEU A 264 42.27 35.81 -26.82
CA LEU A 264 42.89 34.51 -27.00
C LEU A 264 43.84 34.54 -28.20
N LYS A 265 45.12 34.28 -27.94
CA LYS A 265 46.07 33.95 -28.98
C LYS A 265 45.97 32.46 -29.33
N ILE A 266 45.52 32.15 -30.54
CA ILE A 266 45.30 30.76 -30.97
C ILE A 266 46.64 30.11 -31.30
N GLU A 267 47.06 29.14 -30.49
CA GLU A 267 48.30 28.38 -30.71
C GLU A 267 48.05 27.09 -31.47
N LYS A 268 46.87 26.50 -31.27
CA LYS A 268 46.46 25.23 -31.88
C LYS A 268 44.95 25.23 -32.11
N MET A 269 44.51 24.52 -33.13
CA MET A 269 43.10 24.22 -33.34
C MET A 269 42.89 22.71 -33.39
N GLU A 270 41.83 22.25 -32.74
CA GLU A 270 41.37 20.86 -32.77
C GLU A 270 39.91 20.83 -33.23
N HIS A 271 39.46 19.72 -33.80
CA HIS A 271 38.02 19.59 -34.10
C HIS A 271 37.25 19.51 -32.79
N THR A 272 36.14 20.25 -32.70
CA THR A 272 35.27 20.19 -31.51
C THR A 272 34.61 18.81 -31.44
N ILE A 273 34.93 18.05 -30.39
CA ILE A 273 34.39 16.70 -30.14
C ILE A 273 33.70 16.71 -28.78
N GLY A 274 32.44 16.26 -28.73
CA GLY A 274 31.67 16.22 -27.48
C GLY A 274 30.30 15.58 -27.69
N ILE A 275 29.85 14.82 -26.70
CA ILE A 275 28.48 14.29 -26.64
C ILE A 275 27.60 15.44 -26.14
N GLY A 276 26.55 15.81 -26.88
CA GLY A 276 25.64 16.91 -26.50
C GLY A 276 25.98 18.30 -27.08
N LEU A 277 26.88 18.40 -28.06
CA LEU A 277 27.15 19.68 -28.74
C LEU A 277 25.92 20.19 -29.50
N SER A 278 25.62 21.49 -29.33
CA SER A 278 24.68 22.24 -30.19
C SER A 278 25.12 22.17 -31.66
N ASN A 279 24.16 22.26 -32.58
CA ASN A 279 24.41 22.24 -34.02
C ASN A 279 25.39 23.35 -34.46
N ASP A 280 25.43 24.46 -33.74
CA ASP A 280 26.28 25.62 -34.08
C ASP A 280 27.78 25.33 -33.88
N PHE A 281 28.11 24.39 -32.99
CA PHE A 281 29.50 23.95 -32.72
C PHE A 281 29.85 22.63 -33.42
N ARG A 282 28.87 21.94 -34.01
CA ARG A 282 29.12 20.69 -34.75
C ARG A 282 29.89 21.01 -36.03
N GLY A 283 31.01 20.30 -36.22
CA GLY A 283 31.93 20.55 -37.32
C GLY A 283 32.79 21.81 -37.17
N GLY A 284 32.68 22.52 -36.03
CA GLY A 284 33.54 23.65 -35.68
C GLY A 284 34.89 23.23 -35.11
N TYR A 285 35.63 24.22 -34.59
CA TYR A 285 36.96 24.04 -34.02
C TYR A 285 37.00 24.49 -32.56
N THR A 286 37.77 23.76 -31.76
CA THR A 286 38.19 24.19 -30.44
C THR A 286 39.54 24.87 -30.58
N CYS A 287 39.58 26.18 -30.35
CA CYS A 287 40.79 26.97 -30.38
C CYS A 287 41.49 26.84 -29.03
N ILE A 288 42.73 26.38 -29.04
CA ILE A 288 43.56 26.20 -27.86
C ILE A 288 44.67 27.23 -27.89
N GLY A 289 44.86 27.92 -26.79
CA GLY A 289 45.91 28.90 -26.61
C GLY A 289 46.15 29.20 -25.15
N THR A 290 46.74 30.36 -24.89
CA THR A 290 46.99 30.84 -23.53
C THR A 290 46.50 32.27 -23.36
N VAL A 291 45.95 32.55 -22.19
CA VAL A 291 45.60 33.90 -21.72
C VAL A 291 46.40 34.13 -20.45
N ASP A 292 47.27 35.14 -20.42
CA ASP A 292 48.16 35.44 -19.29
C ASP A 292 48.97 34.24 -18.77
N GLY A 293 49.37 33.34 -19.67
CA GLY A 293 50.13 32.12 -19.34
C GLY A 293 49.28 30.94 -18.86
N ILE A 294 47.96 31.10 -18.80
CA ILE A 294 46.99 30.07 -18.41
C ILE A 294 46.46 29.40 -19.66
N GLY A 295 46.44 28.06 -19.67
CA GLY A 295 45.91 27.30 -20.81
C GLY A 295 44.40 27.50 -20.95
N VAL A 296 43.94 27.84 -22.15
CA VAL A 296 42.53 28.04 -22.46
C VAL A 296 42.16 27.31 -23.76
N GLY A 297 41.07 26.56 -23.73
CA GLY A 297 40.41 25.97 -24.89
C GLY A 297 39.03 26.59 -25.06
N VAL A 298 38.71 27.11 -26.24
CA VAL A 298 37.40 27.72 -26.52
C VAL A 298 36.76 27.01 -27.70
N ARG A 299 35.54 26.50 -27.50
CA ARG A 299 34.71 25.99 -28.59
C ARG A 299 34.16 27.16 -29.38
N ILE A 300 34.55 27.26 -30.64
CA ILE A 300 34.13 28.32 -31.55
C ILE A 300 33.04 27.77 -32.49
N PRO A 301 31.97 28.54 -32.78
CA PRO A 301 30.92 28.14 -33.71
C PRO A 301 31.48 27.97 -35.13
N ASN A 302 30.83 27.12 -35.92
CA ASN A 302 31.25 26.81 -37.30
C ASN A 302 31.11 27.97 -38.30
N THR A 303 30.52 29.08 -37.86
CA THR A 303 30.31 30.31 -38.65
C THR A 303 31.46 31.32 -38.51
N MET A 304 32.34 31.16 -37.52
CA MET A 304 33.43 32.10 -37.26
C MET A 304 34.72 31.63 -37.95
N GLU A 305 35.31 32.48 -38.79
CA GLU A 305 36.59 32.20 -39.42
C GLU A 305 37.75 32.53 -38.47
N VAL A 306 38.47 31.50 -38.04
CA VAL A 306 39.62 31.60 -37.13
C VAL A 306 40.81 30.82 -37.69
N ALA A 307 42.02 31.31 -37.43
CA ALA A 307 43.26 30.69 -37.88
C ALA A 307 44.29 30.66 -36.76
N VAL A 308 45.14 29.63 -36.76
CA VAL A 308 46.27 29.54 -35.84
C VAL A 308 47.20 30.75 -36.04
N GLY A 309 47.59 31.38 -34.95
CA GLY A 309 48.41 32.59 -34.94
C GLY A 309 47.62 33.90 -34.81
N ASN A 310 46.29 33.86 -34.97
CA ASN A 310 45.44 35.02 -34.74
C ASN A 310 45.23 35.25 -33.24
N GLU A 311 45.05 36.52 -32.88
CA GLU A 311 44.55 36.95 -31.59
C GLU A 311 43.09 37.38 -31.78
N ILE A 312 42.19 36.73 -31.06
CA ILE A 312 40.74 36.97 -31.16
C ILE A 312 40.20 37.41 -29.81
N PHE A 313 39.29 38.38 -29.83
CA PHE A 313 38.48 38.70 -28.67
C PHE A 313 37.37 37.65 -28.56
N VAL A 314 37.25 37.04 -27.38
CA VAL A 314 36.32 35.94 -27.11
C VAL A 314 35.45 36.36 -25.94
N GLU A 315 34.14 36.21 -26.09
CA GLU A 315 33.17 36.23 -25.00
C GLU A 315 32.62 34.81 -24.86
N ALA A 316 32.83 34.16 -23.72
CA ALA A 316 32.56 32.74 -23.56
C ALA A 316 32.18 32.35 -22.13
N LYS A 317 31.44 31.24 -22.01
CA LYS A 317 31.08 30.63 -20.72
C LYS A 317 32.05 29.54 -20.34
N LEU A 318 32.40 29.47 -19.06
CA LEU A 318 33.28 28.43 -18.54
C LEU A 318 32.52 27.09 -18.46
N LEU A 319 33.07 26.05 -19.10
CA LEU A 319 32.49 24.70 -19.09
C LEU A 319 33.13 23.81 -18.03
N GLU A 320 34.45 23.73 -18.05
CA GLU A 320 35.20 22.86 -17.15
C GLU A 320 36.65 23.32 -16.99
N TYR A 321 37.28 22.89 -15.88
CA TYR A 321 38.73 23.01 -15.70
C TYR A 321 39.38 21.64 -15.72
N ARG A 322 40.24 21.40 -16.72
CA ARG A 322 41.01 20.16 -16.85
C ARG A 322 42.29 20.25 -16.05
N SER A 323 42.23 19.84 -14.78
CA SER A 323 43.37 19.90 -13.87
C SER A 323 44.61 19.14 -14.37
N VAL A 324 44.44 18.07 -15.16
CA VAL A 324 45.54 17.26 -15.71
C VAL A 324 46.43 18.07 -16.65
N VAL A 325 45.83 18.94 -17.46
CA VAL A 325 46.53 19.77 -18.45
C VAL A 325 46.56 21.25 -18.05
N LYS A 326 46.07 21.59 -16.84
CA LYS A 326 45.90 22.95 -16.33
C LYS A 326 45.27 23.89 -17.35
N ARG A 327 44.16 23.43 -17.94
CA ARG A 327 43.46 24.14 -19.02
C ARG A 327 41.99 24.35 -18.70
N PHE A 328 41.51 25.59 -18.87
CA PHE A 328 40.09 25.91 -18.84
C PHE A 328 39.46 25.65 -20.20
N GLU A 329 38.27 25.06 -20.21
CA GLU A 329 37.47 24.85 -21.41
C GLU A 329 36.27 25.78 -21.37
N PHE A 330 36.07 26.52 -22.45
CA PHE A 330 35.01 27.50 -22.61
C PHE A 330 34.15 27.20 -23.85
N GLU A 331 32.95 27.75 -23.85
CA GLU A 331 32.04 27.78 -25.00
C GLU A 331 31.76 29.23 -25.40
N HIS A 332 32.10 29.60 -26.63
CA HIS A 332 31.82 30.93 -27.16
C HIS A 332 30.32 31.21 -27.15
N LEU A 333 29.93 32.44 -26.79
CA LEU A 333 28.54 32.87 -26.71
C LEU A 333 27.89 33.20 -28.06
#